data_AF-A0A3D5R4R4-F1
#
_entry.id   AF-A0A3D5R4R4-F1
#
_cell.length_a   1.000
_cell.length_b   1.000
_cell.length_c   1.000
_cell.angle_alpha   90.00
_cell.angle_beta   90.00
_cell.angle_gamma   90.00
#
_symmetry.space_group_name_H-M   'P 1'
#
loop_
_entity.id
_entity.type
_entity.pdbx_description
1 polymer ?
#
loop_
_entity_poly.entity_id
_entity_poly.type
_entity_poly.pdbx_seq_one_letter_code
_entity_poly.pdbx_strand_id
1 'polypeptide(L)'
;KDKLGIKDVFIVEGDSSKDSMVFKDLGKKAAKVVEKLIKKDMKIAIMGGTTMASLAEQMEKKNYPDNLLVLPGRGGLGESMDIQANSIASKLAKKLDARYKLLHVPDNIRPDILEALKTNPQIKDILKDLKDVNLLLFGLGRSEDMAVRRKLPEVTRDELKIKNACAEALGFYFDKDGEPIMHSTSVGIALDDLEKIENAVCAAAGVKKAKAIYAFSKYYKNYILVTDEVTAKEILKLN
;
A
#
# COMPACT_ATOMS: atom_id res chain seq x y z
N LYS A 1 1.85 -17.51 -8.47
CA LYS A 1 3.09 -17.34 -7.67
C LYS A 1 4.30 -17.28 -8.59
N ASP A 2 4.62 -18.37 -9.29
CA ASP A 2 5.83 -18.47 -10.13
C ASP A 2 5.94 -17.39 -11.20
N LYS A 3 4.82 -17.05 -11.87
CA LYS A 3 4.78 -15.97 -12.88
C LYS A 3 5.28 -14.62 -12.37
N LEU A 4 5.03 -14.31 -11.09
CA LEU A 4 5.42 -13.05 -10.46
C LEU A 4 6.74 -13.17 -9.69
N GLY A 5 7.19 -14.38 -9.35
CA GLY A 5 8.38 -14.59 -8.52
C GLY A 5 8.26 -14.05 -7.09
N ILE A 6 7.04 -14.02 -6.54
CA ILE A 6 6.74 -13.41 -5.22
C ILE A 6 6.50 -14.47 -4.13
N LYS A 7 6.47 -14.02 -2.86
CA LYS A 7 6.38 -14.89 -1.67
C LYS A 7 5.16 -15.83 -1.70
N ASP A 8 3.97 -15.27 -1.93
CA ASP A 8 2.73 -16.07 -2.03
C ASP A 8 1.59 -15.34 -2.77
N VAL A 9 0.54 -16.07 -3.15
CA VAL A 9 -0.66 -15.52 -3.81
C VAL A 9 -1.92 -16.15 -3.24
N PHE A 10 -2.87 -15.32 -2.80
CA PHE A 10 -4.23 -15.71 -2.44
C PHE A 10 -5.22 -15.12 -3.43
N ILE A 11 -6.11 -15.96 -3.95
CA ILE A 11 -7.11 -15.57 -4.94
C ILE A 11 -8.50 -15.64 -4.30
N VAL A 12 -9.33 -14.65 -4.60
CA VAL A 12 -10.79 -14.72 -4.40
C VAL A 12 -11.47 -14.93 -5.75
N GLU A 13 -12.54 -15.73 -5.76
CA GLU A 13 -13.29 -16.03 -6.99
C GLU A 13 -14.05 -14.79 -7.50
N GLY A 14 -14.15 -14.63 -8.82
CA GLY A 14 -14.90 -13.54 -9.44
C GLY A 14 -14.10 -12.29 -9.84
N ASP A 15 -14.83 -11.19 -10.06
CA ASP A 15 -14.33 -9.91 -10.59
C ASP A 15 -14.69 -8.76 -9.65
N SER A 16 -13.72 -8.32 -8.85
CA SER A 16 -13.89 -7.24 -7.87
C SER A 16 -14.14 -5.87 -8.52
N SER A 17 -13.89 -5.73 -9.83
CA SER A 17 -14.17 -4.50 -10.57
C SER A 17 -15.64 -4.37 -10.99
N LYS A 18 -16.41 -5.47 -10.93
CA LYS A 18 -17.83 -5.52 -11.29
C LYS A 18 -18.74 -5.83 -10.11
N ASP A 19 -18.23 -6.55 -9.11
CA ASP A 19 -19.01 -6.98 -7.95
C ASP A 19 -18.41 -6.46 -6.63
N SER A 20 -19.19 -5.63 -5.94
CA SER A 20 -18.83 -5.08 -4.63
C SER A 20 -18.69 -6.14 -3.55
N MET A 21 -19.36 -7.29 -3.69
CA MET A 21 -19.26 -8.41 -2.76
C MET A 21 -17.91 -9.12 -2.92
N VAL A 22 -17.46 -9.34 -4.17
CA VAL A 22 -16.10 -9.84 -4.46
C VAL A 22 -15.04 -8.87 -3.95
N PHE A 23 -15.26 -7.56 -4.07
CA PHE A 23 -14.34 -6.56 -3.49
C PHE A 23 -14.27 -6.64 -1.96
N LYS A 24 -15.40 -6.88 -1.27
CA LYS A 24 -15.40 -7.13 0.18
C LYS A 24 -14.69 -8.44 0.53
N ASP A 25 -14.89 -9.49 -0.26
CA ASP A 25 -14.22 -10.78 -0.04
C ASP A 25 -12.71 -10.67 -0.25
N LEU A 26 -12.24 -9.83 -1.19
CA LEU A 26 -10.83 -9.49 -1.33
C LEU A 26 -10.28 -8.88 -0.04
N GLY A 27 -10.97 -7.87 0.51
CA GLY A 27 -10.61 -7.25 1.79
C GLY A 27 -10.59 -8.25 2.95
N LYS A 28 -11.59 -9.13 3.02
CA LYS A 28 -11.71 -10.18 4.04
C LYS A 28 -10.62 -11.23 3.92
N LYS A 29 -10.27 -11.67 2.70
CA LYS A 29 -9.15 -12.58 2.46
C LYS A 29 -7.84 -11.93 2.89
N ALA A 30 -7.63 -10.65 2.55
CA ALA A 30 -6.44 -9.93 2.96
C ALA A 30 -6.34 -9.78 4.49
N ALA A 31 -7.44 -9.45 5.16
CA ALA A 31 -7.49 -9.39 6.62
C ALA A 31 -7.13 -10.74 7.27
N LYS A 32 -7.64 -11.87 6.74
CA LYS A 32 -7.28 -13.22 7.21
C LYS A 32 -5.82 -13.59 6.97
N VAL A 33 -5.21 -13.11 5.89
CA VAL A 33 -3.76 -13.30 5.64
C VAL A 33 -2.97 -12.50 6.67
N VAL A 34 -3.33 -11.24 6.89
CA VAL A 34 -2.69 -10.36 7.89
C VAL A 34 -2.80 -10.95 9.29
N GLU A 35 -3.98 -11.44 9.69
CA GLU A 35 -4.22 -12.07 11.00
C GLU A 35 -3.23 -13.19 11.32
N LYS A 36 -2.86 -14.01 10.32
CA LYS A 36 -1.88 -15.10 10.49
C LYS A 36 -0.43 -14.63 10.65
N LEU A 37 -0.14 -13.40 10.28
CA LEU A 37 1.20 -12.83 10.30
C LEU A 37 1.46 -11.97 11.54
N ILE A 38 0.40 -11.55 12.25
CA ILE A 38 0.52 -10.73 13.45
C ILE A 38 1.19 -11.53 14.57
N LYS A 39 2.24 -10.97 15.14
CA LYS A 39 2.98 -11.47 16.30
C LYS A 39 3.07 -10.36 17.35
N LYS A 40 3.41 -10.74 18.58
CA LYS A 40 3.66 -9.81 19.68
C LYS A 40 4.75 -8.79 19.29
N ASP A 41 4.64 -7.57 19.82
CA ASP A 41 5.66 -6.51 19.67
C ASP A 41 5.87 -6.02 18.22
N MET A 42 4.90 -6.24 17.32
CA MET A 42 5.01 -5.83 15.92
C MET A 42 4.61 -4.38 15.66
N LYS A 43 5.39 -3.73 14.78
CA LYS A 43 5.02 -2.50 14.07
C LYS A 43 4.41 -2.86 12.72
N ILE A 44 3.18 -2.39 12.48
CA ILE A 44 2.41 -2.64 11.27
C ILE A 44 2.21 -1.31 10.55
N ALA A 45 2.73 -1.17 9.32
CA ALA A 45 2.45 -0.01 8.49
C ALA A 45 1.33 -0.30 7.50
N ILE A 46 0.38 0.62 7.35
CA ILE A 46 -0.70 0.51 6.37
C ILE A 46 -0.79 1.76 5.48
N MET A 47 -0.93 1.53 4.19
CA MET A 47 -1.10 2.59 3.19
C MET A 47 -2.56 3.06 3.06
N GLY A 48 -2.75 4.12 2.29
CA GLY A 48 -4.06 4.62 1.88
C GLY A 48 -4.78 3.73 0.85
N GLY A 49 -5.91 4.22 0.38
CA GLY A 49 -6.69 3.66 -0.73
C GLY A 49 -7.84 2.74 -0.31
N THR A 50 -8.77 2.56 -1.26
CA THR A 50 -10.03 1.82 -1.05
C THR A 50 -9.83 0.38 -0.62
N THR A 51 -8.81 -0.31 -1.16
CA THR A 51 -8.55 -1.71 -0.81
C THR A 51 -8.03 -1.87 0.61
N MET A 52 -7.16 -0.95 1.08
CA MET A 52 -6.68 -0.96 2.47
C MET A 52 -7.78 -0.57 3.45
N ALA A 53 -8.65 0.37 3.08
CA ALA A 53 -9.83 0.71 3.87
C ALA A 53 -10.78 -0.49 4.02
N SER A 54 -11.00 -1.25 2.95
CA SER A 54 -11.78 -2.48 2.98
C SER A 54 -11.14 -3.55 3.86
N LEU A 55 -9.82 -3.77 3.76
CA LEU A 55 -9.09 -4.69 4.63
C LEU A 55 -9.27 -4.32 6.11
N ALA A 56 -9.03 -3.06 6.48
CA ALA A 56 -9.18 -2.58 7.86
C ALA A 56 -10.63 -2.70 8.36
N GLU A 57 -11.62 -2.56 7.47
CA GLU A 57 -13.03 -2.77 7.80
C GLU A 57 -13.37 -4.23 8.11
N GLN A 58 -12.87 -5.15 7.27
CA GLN A 58 -13.09 -6.58 7.35
C GLN A 58 -12.25 -7.26 8.44
N MET A 59 -11.28 -6.55 9.05
CA MET A 59 -10.57 -7.05 10.22
C MET A 59 -11.55 -7.23 11.38
N GLU A 60 -11.60 -8.44 11.94
CA GLU A 60 -12.47 -8.81 13.05
C GLU A 60 -11.83 -8.37 14.38
N LYS A 61 -12.64 -8.02 15.39
CA LYS A 61 -12.10 -7.75 16.73
C LYS A 61 -11.91 -9.08 17.45
N LYS A 62 -10.68 -9.40 17.84
CA LYS A 62 -10.26 -10.63 18.51
C LYS A 62 -9.20 -10.34 19.56
N ASN A 63 -8.78 -11.37 20.29
CA ASN A 63 -7.61 -11.31 21.17
C ASN A 63 -6.35 -11.45 20.30
N TYR A 64 -5.85 -10.30 19.81
CA TYR A 64 -4.58 -10.24 19.11
C TYR A 64 -3.41 -10.21 20.11
N PRO A 65 -2.19 -10.59 19.68
CA PRO A 65 -0.99 -10.44 20.49
C PRO A 65 -0.80 -9.00 21.01
N ASP A 66 -0.20 -8.86 22.20
CA ASP A 66 -0.01 -7.57 22.83
C ASP A 66 1.07 -6.69 22.17
N ASN A 67 1.04 -5.40 22.54
CA ASN A 67 2.05 -4.39 22.21
C ASN A 67 2.23 -4.13 20.70
N LEU A 68 1.15 -4.22 19.94
CA LEU A 68 1.12 -3.83 18.54
C LEU A 68 1.14 -2.30 18.38
N LEU A 69 1.84 -1.83 17.35
CA LEU A 69 1.83 -0.44 16.92
C LEU A 69 1.45 -0.34 15.44
N VAL A 70 0.35 0.33 15.14
CA VAL A 70 -0.09 0.58 13.76
C VAL A 70 0.33 1.99 13.33
N LEU A 71 0.91 2.09 12.13
CA LEU A 71 1.43 3.33 11.57
C LEU A 71 0.85 3.56 10.17
N PRO A 72 0.58 4.80 9.77
CA PRO A 72 0.38 5.13 8.37
C PRO A 72 1.73 4.98 7.64
N GLY A 73 1.77 4.20 6.56
CA GLY A 73 3.01 3.99 5.79
C GLY A 73 3.50 5.25 5.06
N ARG A 74 2.67 6.29 4.98
CA ARG A 74 2.98 7.58 4.39
C ARG A 74 2.08 8.68 4.98
N GLY A 75 2.55 9.93 4.93
CA GLY A 75 1.72 11.11 5.13
C GLY A 75 0.51 11.15 4.19
N GLY A 76 -0.43 12.05 4.45
CA GLY A 76 -1.63 12.14 3.63
C GLY A 76 -2.47 13.37 3.91
N LEU A 77 -2.54 14.25 2.91
CA LEU A 77 -3.55 15.31 2.75
C LEU A 77 -3.79 15.42 1.24
N GLY A 78 -4.77 14.70 0.70
CA GLY A 78 -5.02 14.68 -0.75
C GLY A 78 -6.06 13.67 -1.20
N GLU A 79 -6.19 12.55 -0.48
CA GLU A 79 -7.28 11.58 -0.69
C GLU A 79 -8.51 11.92 0.16
N SER A 80 -9.66 11.30 -0.12
CA SER A 80 -10.83 11.44 0.77
C SER A 80 -10.52 10.86 2.16
N MET A 81 -11.13 11.43 3.19
CA MET A 81 -10.84 11.10 4.59
C MET A 81 -10.88 9.59 4.86
N ASP A 82 -11.84 8.87 4.26
CA ASP A 82 -12.05 7.43 4.49
C ASP A 82 -10.94 6.53 3.92
N ILE A 83 -10.16 7.03 2.96
CA ILE A 83 -9.10 6.26 2.29
C ILE A 83 -7.70 6.79 2.61
N GLN A 84 -7.56 7.83 3.42
CA GLN A 84 -6.26 8.31 3.87
C GLN A 84 -5.58 7.30 4.81
N ALA A 85 -4.26 7.15 4.70
CA ALA A 85 -3.48 6.23 5.50
C ALA A 85 -3.67 6.43 7.01
N ASN A 86 -3.77 7.68 7.48
CA ASN A 86 -4.03 8.01 8.89
C ASN A 86 -5.36 7.41 9.40
N SER A 87 -6.45 7.61 8.65
CA SER A 87 -7.77 7.11 9.00
C SER A 87 -7.81 5.58 9.02
N ILE A 88 -7.18 4.95 8.01
CA ILE A 88 -7.11 3.50 7.90
C ILE A 88 -6.25 2.91 9.03
N ALA A 89 -5.11 3.52 9.37
CA ALA A 89 -4.26 3.11 10.48
C ALA A 89 -5.01 3.14 11.81
N SER A 90 -5.74 4.22 12.08
CA SER A 90 -6.58 4.33 13.28
C SER A 90 -7.69 3.27 13.32
N LYS A 91 -8.39 3.04 12.19
CA LYS A 91 -9.44 2.02 12.08
C LYS A 91 -8.89 0.62 12.32
N LEU A 92 -7.75 0.27 11.72
CA LEU A 92 -7.09 -1.01 11.91
C LEU A 92 -6.63 -1.19 13.36
N ALA A 93 -6.00 -0.18 13.96
CA ALA A 93 -5.55 -0.22 15.34
C ALA A 93 -6.71 -0.52 16.31
N LYS A 94 -7.88 0.09 16.09
CA LYS A 94 -9.09 -0.18 16.89
C LYS A 94 -9.59 -1.62 16.77
N LYS A 95 -9.44 -2.27 15.61
CA LYS A 95 -9.80 -3.69 15.42
C LYS A 95 -8.81 -4.62 16.12
N LEU A 96 -7.53 -4.24 16.13
CA LEU A 96 -6.44 -5.01 16.72
C LEU A 96 -6.22 -4.76 18.21
N ASP A 97 -6.96 -3.81 18.82
CA ASP A 97 -6.70 -3.29 20.17
C ASP A 97 -5.25 -2.79 20.35
N ALA A 98 -4.72 -2.19 19.28
CA ALA A 98 -3.33 -1.76 19.16
C ALA A 98 -3.16 -0.26 19.43
N ARG A 99 -1.93 0.14 19.74
CA ARG A 99 -1.54 1.57 19.71
C ARG A 99 -1.42 2.02 18.26
N TYR A 100 -1.55 3.32 18.01
CA TYR A 100 -1.24 3.91 16.72
C TYR A 100 -0.58 5.29 16.86
N LYS A 101 0.16 5.69 15.83
CA LYS A 101 0.64 7.07 15.64
C LYS A 101 0.14 7.58 14.28
N LEU A 102 0.02 8.89 14.12
CA LEU A 102 -0.50 9.52 12.90
C LEU A 102 0.54 10.47 12.31
N LEU A 103 0.69 10.44 10.99
CA LEU A 103 1.68 11.21 10.24
C LEU A 103 0.97 12.36 9.51
N HIS A 104 0.89 13.51 10.17
CA HIS A 104 0.20 14.70 9.67
C HIS A 104 1.10 15.55 8.77
N VAL A 105 1.55 14.97 7.66
CA VAL A 105 2.34 15.67 6.65
C VAL A 105 1.61 15.57 5.31
N PRO A 106 1.39 16.70 4.61
CA PRO A 106 0.76 16.68 3.30
C PRO A 106 1.61 15.95 2.26
N ASP A 107 0.94 15.39 1.26
CA ASP A 107 1.58 14.91 0.05
C ASP A 107 1.87 16.07 -0.90
N ASN A 108 2.88 15.89 -1.76
CA ASN A 108 3.26 16.83 -2.82
C ASN A 108 3.69 18.22 -2.30
N ILE A 109 4.30 18.27 -1.12
CA ILE A 109 4.88 19.50 -0.59
C ILE A 109 6.25 19.77 -1.22
N ARG A 110 6.67 21.04 -1.16
CA ARG A 110 8.01 21.42 -1.62
C ARG A 110 9.11 20.75 -0.78
N PRO A 111 10.23 20.33 -1.40
CA PRO A 111 11.31 19.63 -0.71
C PRO A 111 11.88 20.39 0.51
N ASP A 112 12.02 21.70 0.43
CA ASP A 112 12.55 22.51 1.54
C ASP A 112 11.63 22.52 2.77
N ILE A 113 10.32 22.58 2.55
CA ILE A 113 9.31 22.47 3.61
C ILE A 113 9.31 21.06 4.21
N LEU A 114 9.46 20.04 3.36
CA LEU A 114 9.53 18.65 3.80
C LEU A 114 10.73 18.41 4.73
N GLU A 115 11.91 18.92 4.37
CA GLU A 115 13.10 18.80 5.22
C GLU A 115 12.91 19.51 6.56
N ALA A 116 12.30 20.71 6.57
CA ALA A 116 11.97 21.40 7.81
C ALA A 116 11.01 20.57 8.70
N LEU A 117 9.97 19.97 8.11
CA LEU A 117 9.02 19.11 8.85
C LEU A 117 9.67 17.86 9.42
N LYS A 118 10.65 17.26 8.73
CA LYS A 118 11.39 16.10 9.24
C LYS A 118 12.21 16.40 10.51
N THR A 119 12.49 17.67 10.79
CA THR A 119 13.19 18.07 12.03
C THR A 119 12.25 18.11 13.25
N ASN A 120 10.93 18.11 13.04
CA ASN A 120 9.96 18.05 14.12
C ASN A 120 10.11 16.73 14.91
N PRO A 121 10.23 16.75 16.25
CA PRO A 121 10.45 15.55 17.05
C PRO A 121 9.40 14.45 16.87
N GLN A 122 8.11 14.82 16.73
CA GLN A 122 7.03 13.84 16.58
C GLN A 122 7.09 13.16 15.20
N ILE A 123 7.34 13.93 14.15
CA ILE A 123 7.51 13.40 12.78
C ILE A 123 8.75 12.50 12.72
N LYS A 124 9.85 12.94 13.32
CA LYS A 124 11.10 12.17 13.38
C LYS A 124 10.94 10.84 14.11
N ASP A 125 10.18 10.82 15.21
CA ASP A 125 9.88 9.61 15.98
C ASP A 125 9.04 8.61 15.16
N ILE A 126 8.00 9.08 14.47
CA ILE A 126 7.21 8.23 13.55
C ILE A 126 8.06 7.69 12.41
N LEU A 127 8.90 8.54 11.81
CA LEU A 127 9.82 8.13 10.74
C LEU A 127 10.82 7.08 11.21
N LYS A 128 11.29 7.17 12.47
CA LYS A 128 12.12 6.14 13.07
C LYS A 128 11.35 4.83 13.19
N ASP A 129 10.09 4.88 13.66
CA ASP A 129 9.27 3.67 13.75
C ASP A 129 8.99 3.02 12.39
N LEU A 130 8.82 3.82 11.33
CA LEU A 130 8.61 3.32 9.97
C LEU A 130 9.80 2.53 9.41
N LYS A 131 11.03 2.82 9.88
CA LYS A 131 12.24 2.08 9.50
C LYS A 131 12.33 0.67 10.09
N ASP A 132 11.57 0.41 11.16
CA ASP A 132 11.56 -0.86 11.89
C ASP A 132 10.23 -1.60 11.72
N VAL A 133 9.50 -1.36 10.63
CA VAL A 133 8.21 -2.00 10.35
C VAL A 133 8.40 -3.50 10.11
N ASN A 134 7.62 -4.31 10.80
CA ASN A 134 7.64 -5.77 10.65
C ASN A 134 6.67 -6.26 9.56
N LEU A 135 5.54 -5.55 9.42
CA LEU A 135 4.46 -5.91 8.50
C LEU A 135 3.97 -4.69 7.72
N LEU A 136 4.12 -4.72 6.39
CA LEU A 136 3.61 -3.68 5.49
C LEU A 136 2.32 -4.11 4.80
N LEU A 137 1.28 -3.28 4.87
CA LEU A 137 0.00 -3.47 4.20
C LEU A 137 -0.17 -2.38 3.15
N PHE A 138 -0.27 -2.78 1.88
CA PHE A 138 -0.36 -1.81 0.80
C PHE A 138 -1.28 -2.26 -0.33
N GLY A 139 -1.74 -1.28 -1.11
CA GLY A 139 -2.41 -1.49 -2.38
C GLY A 139 -1.49 -1.14 -3.54
N LEU A 140 -1.88 -1.57 -4.73
CA LEU A 140 -1.22 -1.25 -5.98
C LEU A 140 -2.24 -0.64 -6.94
N GLY A 141 -1.81 0.41 -7.65
CA GLY A 141 -2.63 1.13 -8.61
C GLY A 141 -1.97 1.27 -9.98
N ARG A 142 -2.77 1.64 -10.98
CA ARG A 142 -2.25 2.13 -12.26
C ARG A 142 -1.77 3.55 -12.06
N SER A 143 -0.62 3.88 -12.65
CA SER A 143 -0.01 5.21 -12.58
C SER A 143 -1.01 6.33 -12.91
N GLU A 144 -1.76 6.20 -14.02
CA GLU A 144 -2.74 7.19 -14.49
C GLU A 144 -3.89 7.41 -13.50
N ASP A 145 -4.48 6.33 -13.00
CA ASP A 145 -5.61 6.38 -12.07
C ASP A 145 -5.17 7.03 -10.75
N MET A 146 -3.97 6.69 -10.29
CA MET A 146 -3.40 7.23 -9.05
C MET A 146 -3.01 8.71 -9.20
N ALA A 147 -2.47 9.10 -10.35
CA ALA A 147 -2.14 10.50 -10.63
C ALA A 147 -3.39 11.40 -10.65
N VAL A 148 -4.49 10.92 -11.24
CA VAL A 148 -5.79 11.62 -11.20
C VAL A 148 -6.35 11.66 -9.78
N ARG A 149 -6.37 10.52 -9.07
CA ARG A 149 -6.90 10.44 -7.70
C ARG A 149 -6.18 11.38 -6.73
N ARG A 150 -4.85 11.51 -6.87
CA ARG A 150 -4.01 12.40 -6.06
C ARG A 150 -3.98 13.85 -6.55
N LYS A 151 -4.76 14.19 -7.59
CA LYS A 151 -4.83 15.54 -8.17
C LYS A 151 -3.43 16.09 -8.53
N LEU A 152 -2.59 15.24 -9.13
CA LEU A 152 -1.27 15.67 -9.55
C LEU A 152 -1.37 16.77 -10.63
N PRO A 153 -0.46 17.77 -10.63
CA PRO A 153 -0.39 18.77 -11.67
C PRO A 153 -0.28 18.13 -13.06
N GLU A 154 -0.83 18.79 -14.08
CA GLU A 154 -0.81 18.31 -15.46
C GLU A 154 0.63 18.02 -15.95
N VAL A 155 1.58 18.92 -15.65
CA VAL A 155 3.00 18.72 -15.96
C VAL A 155 3.56 17.41 -15.42
N THR A 156 3.20 17.04 -14.18
CA THR A 156 3.64 15.77 -13.56
C THR A 156 2.96 14.58 -14.21
N ARG A 157 1.68 14.71 -14.58
CA ARG A 157 0.94 13.66 -15.30
C ARG A 157 1.52 13.40 -16.68
N ASP A 158 1.95 14.44 -17.38
CA ASP A 158 2.58 14.31 -18.68
C ASP A 158 3.99 13.75 -18.59
N GLU A 159 4.76 14.13 -17.58
CA GLU A 159 6.05 13.49 -17.30
C GLU A 159 5.90 11.98 -17.04
N LEU A 160 4.89 11.56 -16.27
CA LEU A 160 4.57 10.14 -16.06
C LEU A 160 4.23 9.40 -17.36
N LYS A 161 3.51 10.04 -18.28
CA LYS A 161 3.23 9.47 -19.62
C LYS A 161 4.50 9.34 -20.44
N ILE A 162 5.33 10.39 -20.50
CA ILE A 162 6.59 10.39 -21.25
C ILE A 162 7.52 9.29 -20.74
N LYS A 163 7.57 9.09 -19.42
CA LYS A 163 8.36 8.03 -18.77
C LYS A 163 7.70 6.64 -18.82
N ASN A 164 6.55 6.50 -19.48
CA ASN A 164 5.81 5.24 -19.60
C ASN A 164 5.47 4.58 -18.25
N ALA A 165 5.13 5.39 -17.24
CA ALA A 165 4.70 4.88 -15.94
C ALA A 165 3.46 3.99 -16.11
N CYS A 166 3.48 2.79 -15.54
CA CYS A 166 2.36 1.86 -15.60
C CYS A 166 1.81 1.45 -14.22
N ALA A 167 2.64 1.53 -13.18
CA ALA A 167 2.27 1.17 -11.81
C ALA A 167 2.54 2.32 -10.84
N GLU A 168 1.80 2.31 -9.73
CA GLU A 168 2.14 3.09 -8.55
C GLU A 168 1.91 2.25 -7.30
N ALA A 169 2.90 2.30 -6.41
CA ALA A 169 2.85 1.73 -5.07
C ALA A 169 3.69 2.59 -4.14
N LEU A 170 3.20 2.79 -2.91
CA LEU A 170 3.94 3.48 -1.84
C LEU A 170 4.35 4.94 -2.16
N GLY A 171 3.78 5.55 -3.19
CA GLY A 171 4.19 6.87 -3.69
C GLY A 171 5.22 6.88 -4.81
N PHE A 172 5.68 5.71 -5.21
CA PHE A 172 6.62 5.51 -6.29
C PHE A 172 5.90 5.02 -7.53
N TYR A 173 6.28 5.59 -8.66
CA TYR A 173 5.78 5.23 -9.97
C TYR A 173 6.82 4.35 -10.68
N PHE A 174 6.34 3.29 -11.30
CA PHE A 174 7.18 2.30 -11.97
C PHE A 174 6.81 2.17 -13.44
N ASP A 175 7.80 1.95 -14.28
CA ASP A 175 7.59 1.60 -15.68
C ASP A 175 7.19 0.12 -15.84
N LYS A 176 7.15 -0.40 -17.07
CA LYS A 176 6.77 -1.79 -17.39
C LYS A 176 7.82 -2.83 -16.98
N ASP A 177 9.06 -2.41 -16.79
CA ASP A 177 10.19 -3.27 -16.44
C ASP A 177 10.39 -3.32 -14.91
N GLY A 178 9.63 -2.50 -14.18
CA GLY A 178 9.65 -2.45 -12.72
C GLY A 178 10.63 -1.41 -12.19
N GLU A 179 11.20 -0.56 -13.05
CA GLU A 179 12.13 0.46 -12.61
C GLU A 179 11.37 1.64 -11.98
N PRO A 180 11.80 2.12 -10.80
CA PRO A 180 11.24 3.32 -10.20
C PRO A 180 11.68 4.56 -10.99
N ILE A 181 10.72 5.26 -11.60
CA ILE A 181 10.99 6.38 -12.54
C ILE A 181 10.59 7.75 -11.97
N MET A 182 9.79 7.76 -10.90
CA MET A 182 9.36 8.97 -10.21
C MET A 182 8.90 8.65 -8.79
N HIS A 183 9.15 9.57 -7.86
CA HIS A 183 8.61 9.55 -6.51
C HIS A 183 7.80 10.82 -6.25
N SER A 184 6.63 10.66 -5.64
CA SER A 184 5.84 11.82 -5.18
C SER A 184 6.44 12.38 -3.89
N THR A 185 6.63 13.70 -3.81
CA THR A 185 7.27 14.33 -2.65
C THR A 185 6.42 14.14 -1.40
N SER A 186 6.87 13.25 -0.53
CA SER A 186 6.16 12.88 0.70
C SER A 186 7.10 12.29 1.73
N VAL A 187 6.54 11.96 2.88
CA VAL A 187 7.23 11.35 4.01
C VAL A 187 6.57 10.02 4.34
N GLY A 188 7.37 9.01 4.61
CA GLY A 188 6.87 7.66 4.84
C GLY A 188 7.94 6.61 4.61
N ILE A 189 7.48 5.40 4.30
CA ILE A 189 8.30 4.26 3.91
C ILE A 189 8.98 4.56 2.57
N ALA A 190 10.30 4.43 2.53
CA ALA A 190 11.07 4.48 1.30
C ALA A 190 11.17 3.08 0.66
N LEU A 191 11.54 3.02 -0.63
CA LEU A 191 11.76 1.73 -1.29
C LEU A 191 12.90 0.92 -0.62
N ASP A 192 13.95 1.59 -0.15
CA ASP A 192 15.09 0.96 0.54
C ASP A 192 14.67 0.31 1.88
N ASP A 193 13.57 0.75 2.49
CA ASP A 193 13.07 0.15 3.72
C ASP A 193 12.43 -1.23 3.45
N LEU A 194 11.97 -1.49 2.22
CA LEU A 194 11.28 -2.74 1.86
C LEU A 194 12.15 -3.98 2.07
N GLU A 195 13.46 -3.87 1.88
CA GLU A 195 14.39 -4.98 2.07
C GLU A 195 14.42 -5.51 3.51
N LYS A 196 14.10 -4.65 4.49
CA LYS A 196 14.13 -4.99 5.92
C LYS A 196 12.80 -5.55 6.43
N ILE A 197 11.73 -5.40 5.65
CA ILE A 197 10.38 -5.78 6.08
C ILE A 197 10.22 -7.30 5.95
N GLU A 198 9.98 -7.99 7.06
CA GLU A 198 9.84 -9.45 7.11
C GLU A 198 8.67 -9.93 6.24
N ASN A 199 7.54 -9.22 6.31
CA ASN A 199 6.32 -9.55 5.59
C ASN A 199 5.67 -8.31 4.99
N ALA A 200 5.31 -8.38 3.71
CA ALA A 200 4.47 -7.38 3.07
C ALA A 200 3.24 -8.05 2.45
N VAL A 201 2.06 -7.46 2.64
CA VAL A 201 0.79 -7.94 2.07
C VAL A 201 0.26 -6.86 1.12
N CYS A 202 0.24 -7.19 -0.17
CA CYS A 202 -0.36 -6.38 -1.20
C CYS A 202 -1.77 -6.89 -1.49
N ALA A 203 -2.79 -6.05 -1.34
CA ALA A 203 -4.13 -6.35 -1.86
C ALA A 203 -4.42 -5.48 -3.08
N ALA A 204 -4.56 -6.10 -4.25
CA ALA A 204 -4.82 -5.41 -5.50
C ALA A 204 -5.53 -6.32 -6.51
N ALA A 205 -6.59 -5.80 -7.14
CA ALA A 205 -7.44 -6.55 -8.04
C ALA A 205 -8.12 -5.63 -9.07
N GLY A 206 -8.77 -6.24 -10.07
CA GLY A 206 -9.26 -5.64 -11.31
C GLY A 206 -8.29 -5.83 -12.47
N VAL A 207 -8.80 -6.33 -13.61
CA VAL A 207 -8.04 -6.62 -14.85
C VAL A 207 -7.11 -5.47 -15.27
N LYS A 208 -7.58 -4.22 -15.15
CA LYS A 208 -6.78 -3.03 -15.50
C LYS A 208 -5.48 -2.92 -14.69
N LYS A 209 -5.43 -3.48 -13.48
CA LYS A 209 -4.25 -3.46 -12.59
C LYS A 209 -3.26 -4.59 -12.86
N ALA A 210 -3.58 -5.57 -13.71
CA ALA A 210 -2.72 -6.73 -13.96
C ALA A 210 -1.31 -6.32 -14.38
N LYS A 211 -1.18 -5.38 -15.33
CA LYS A 211 0.12 -4.84 -15.78
C LYS A 211 0.89 -4.16 -14.66
N ALA A 212 0.20 -3.40 -13.82
CA ALA A 212 0.82 -2.68 -12.72
C ALA A 212 1.35 -3.65 -11.64
N ILE A 213 0.57 -4.69 -11.32
CA ILE A 213 0.99 -5.76 -10.39
C ILE A 213 2.20 -6.50 -10.96
N TYR A 214 2.16 -6.83 -12.25
CA TYR A 214 3.25 -7.53 -12.93
C TYR A 214 4.54 -6.71 -12.94
N ALA A 215 4.48 -5.42 -13.29
CA ALA A 215 5.64 -4.53 -13.27
C ALA A 215 6.27 -4.42 -11.88
N PHE A 216 5.48 -4.14 -10.84
CA PHE A 216 6.00 -4.02 -9.47
C PHE A 216 6.62 -5.32 -8.95
N SER A 217 6.11 -6.49 -9.37
CA SER A 217 6.68 -7.79 -8.99
C SER A 217 8.11 -8.02 -9.49
N LYS A 218 8.52 -7.30 -10.55
CA LYS A 218 9.90 -7.31 -11.05
C LYS A 218 10.85 -6.57 -10.09
N TYR A 219 10.36 -5.51 -9.45
CA TYR A 219 11.10 -4.70 -8.47
C TYR A 219 11.21 -5.38 -7.11
N TYR A 220 10.07 -5.74 -6.50
CA TYR A 220 10.02 -6.26 -5.14
C TYR A 220 9.34 -7.62 -5.07
N LYS A 221 10.06 -8.63 -4.56
CA LYS A 221 9.61 -10.04 -4.56
C LYS A 221 9.08 -10.51 -3.21
N ASN A 222 9.50 -9.87 -2.10
CA ASN A 222 9.16 -10.31 -0.75
C ASN A 222 7.77 -9.80 -0.30
N TYR A 223 6.73 -10.10 -1.07
CA TYR A 223 5.35 -9.78 -0.69
C TYR A 223 4.37 -10.91 -1.04
N ILE A 224 3.27 -10.92 -0.30
CA ILE A 224 2.11 -11.79 -0.51
C ILE A 224 1.06 -10.98 -1.28
N LEU A 225 0.61 -11.48 -2.43
CA LEU A 225 -0.47 -10.85 -3.20
C LEU A 225 -1.81 -11.45 -2.81
N VAL A 226 -2.78 -10.59 -2.52
CA VAL A 226 -4.21 -10.95 -2.46
C VAL A 226 -4.91 -10.27 -3.64
N THR A 227 -5.49 -11.08 -4.53
CA THR A 227 -6.09 -10.61 -5.79
C THR A 227 -7.37 -11.38 -6.12
N ASP A 228 -8.06 -11.01 -7.19
CA ASP A 228 -9.23 -11.72 -7.70
C ASP A 228 -8.87 -12.63 -8.90
N GLU A 229 -9.79 -13.53 -9.24
CA GLU A 229 -9.59 -14.54 -10.26
C GLU A 229 -9.32 -13.94 -11.64
N VAL A 230 -10.08 -12.92 -12.04
CA VAL A 230 -9.92 -12.29 -13.36
C VAL A 230 -8.58 -11.57 -13.49
N THR A 231 -8.10 -10.95 -12.43
CA THR A 231 -6.78 -10.29 -12.41
C THR A 231 -5.67 -11.31 -12.46
N ALA A 232 -5.79 -12.40 -11.70
CA ALA A 232 -4.83 -13.49 -11.74
C ALA A 232 -4.73 -14.10 -13.15
N LYS A 233 -5.87 -14.37 -13.79
CA LYS A 233 -5.92 -14.87 -15.18
C LYS A 233 -5.27 -13.90 -16.16
N GLU A 234 -5.47 -12.60 -15.98
CA GLU A 234 -4.83 -11.61 -16.85
C GLU A 234 -3.32 -11.53 -16.64
N ILE A 235 -2.85 -11.57 -15.38
CA ILE A 235 -1.41 -11.60 -15.05
C ILE A 235 -0.71 -12.78 -15.74
N LEU A 236 -1.36 -13.95 -15.79
CA LEU A 236 -0.79 -15.15 -16.41
C LEU A 236 -0.56 -15.01 -17.93
N LYS A 237 -1.24 -14.07 -18.60
CA LYS A 237 -1.07 -13.80 -20.04
C LYS A 237 0.03 -12.79 -20.36
N LEU A 238 0.52 -12.06 -19.35
CA LEU A 238 1.57 -11.05 -19.55
C LEU A 238 2.90 -11.73 -19.83
N ASN A 239 3.81 -11.06 -20.54
CA ASN A 239 5.14 -11.58 -20.87
C ASN A 239 6.22 -10.92 -20.03
#